data_AF-A0A5J4QBA1-F1
#
_entry.id   AF-A0A5J4QBA1-F1
#
_cell.length_a   1.000
_cell.length_b   1.000
_cell.length_c   1.000
_cell.angle_alpha   90.00
_cell.angle_beta   90.00
_cell.angle_gamma   90.00
#
_symmetry.space_group_name_H-M   'P 1'
#
loop_
_entity.id
_entity.type
_entity.pdbx_description
1 polymer ?
#
loop_
_entity_poly.entity_id
_entity_poly.type
_entity_poly.pdbx_seq_one_letter_code
_entity_poly.pdbx_strand_id
1 'polypeptide(L)'
;MKRIVNIVLCFSALTLCNAVYAGKPLDLKEIVSGKFRPEGISNVVPASDGEHYTQMNAAGTQIIKYSFKTGEQVEIVFDVEKARECPFKKFDGYTFSPDGAKILIRTETNRIYRHSYSATHYIYTLKRNLVEKLSSGGPQQVPVFSPDGEMVAFVRENNIFLVKMLYNNSESQVTEDGKPNEILNGIPDWVYEEEFGFSCALEFSPDGKMLAYIRFDESEVPSHSIQLYGGQSPNLSA
;
A
#
# COMPACT_ATOMS: atom_id res chain seq x y z
N MET A 1 -39.44 19.01 -64.38
CA MET A 1 -37.98 18.99 -64.14
C MET A 1 -37.56 19.40 -62.73
N LYS A 2 -37.98 20.54 -62.18
CA LYS A 2 -37.57 21.00 -60.82
C LYS A 2 -37.85 20.02 -59.67
N ARG A 3 -38.99 19.29 -59.69
CA ARG A 3 -39.32 18.26 -58.67
C ARG A 3 -38.40 17.04 -58.71
N ILE A 4 -37.96 16.61 -59.89
CA ILE A 4 -37.08 15.44 -60.05
C ILE A 4 -35.66 15.80 -59.60
N VAL A 5 -35.19 17.01 -59.93
CA VAL A 5 -33.90 17.53 -59.45
C VAL A 5 -33.88 17.63 -57.92
N ASN A 6 -34.94 18.12 -57.28
CA ASN A 6 -35.01 18.22 -55.81
C ASN A 6 -35.06 16.85 -55.12
N ILE A 7 -35.71 15.84 -55.72
CA ILE A 7 -35.76 14.48 -55.19
C ILE A 7 -34.38 13.79 -55.33
N VAL A 8 -33.70 13.98 -56.46
CA VAL A 8 -32.33 13.47 -56.66
C VAL A 8 -31.32 14.17 -55.74
N LEU A 9 -31.47 15.49 -55.51
CA LEU A 9 -30.64 16.21 -54.54
C LEU A 9 -30.87 15.70 -53.11
N CYS A 10 -32.12 15.47 -52.70
CA CYS A 10 -32.43 14.90 -51.39
C CYS A 10 -31.90 13.48 -51.22
N PHE A 11 -32.00 12.63 -52.26
CA PHE A 11 -31.44 11.28 -52.22
C PHE A 11 -29.91 11.29 -52.16
N SER A 12 -29.25 12.21 -52.87
CA SER A 12 -27.79 12.38 -52.78
C SER A 12 -27.32 12.87 -51.40
N ALA A 13 -28.10 13.75 -50.75
CA ALA A 13 -27.85 14.22 -49.40
C ALA A 13 -28.06 13.11 -48.34
N LEU A 14 -29.00 12.20 -48.56
CA LEU A 14 -29.24 11.04 -47.69
C LEU A 14 -28.16 9.96 -47.84
N THR A 15 -27.56 9.79 -49.03
CA THR A 15 -26.44 8.85 -49.23
C THR A 15 -25.11 9.34 -48.65
N LEU A 16 -24.95 10.64 -48.42
CA LEU A 16 -23.75 11.23 -47.79
C LEU A 16 -23.75 11.12 -46.26
N CYS A 17 -24.86 10.69 -45.64
CA CYS A 17 -25.00 10.64 -44.19
C CYS A 17 -24.62 9.30 -43.56
N ASN A 18 -24.13 8.33 -44.34
CA ASN A 18 -23.39 7.18 -43.81
C ASN A 18 -21.91 7.55 -43.62
N ALA A 19 -21.65 8.60 -42.84
CA ALA A 19 -20.39 8.65 -42.12
C ALA A 19 -20.48 7.54 -41.07
N VAL A 20 -20.11 6.33 -41.49
CA VAL A 20 -19.84 5.23 -40.57
C VAL A 20 -18.88 5.81 -39.55
N TYR A 21 -19.36 5.97 -38.31
CA TYR A 21 -18.50 6.15 -37.14
C TYR A 21 -17.72 4.84 -36.96
N ALA A 22 -16.79 4.58 -37.87
CA ALA A 22 -15.71 3.63 -37.64
C ALA A 22 -14.70 4.41 -36.81
N GLY A 23 -14.85 4.36 -35.48
CA GLY A 23 -13.79 4.78 -34.58
C GLY A 23 -12.48 4.15 -35.05
N LYS A 24 -11.36 4.88 -34.96
CA LYS A 24 -10.05 4.35 -35.34
C LYS A 24 -9.90 2.94 -34.72
N PRO A 25 -9.48 1.93 -35.50
CA PRO A 25 -9.23 0.61 -34.94
C PRO A 25 -8.20 0.75 -33.82
N LEU A 26 -8.45 0.05 -32.71
CA LEU A 26 -7.52 0.07 -31.58
C LEU A 26 -6.18 -0.53 -32.02
N ASP A 27 -5.11 0.21 -31.80
CA ASP A 27 -3.74 -0.27 -32.01
C ASP A 27 -3.22 -0.91 -30.72
N LEU A 28 -2.53 -2.05 -30.86
CA LEU A 28 -1.96 -2.78 -29.71
C LEU A 28 -1.01 -1.87 -28.91
N LYS A 29 -0.23 -1.02 -29.59
CA LYS A 29 0.65 -0.07 -28.93
C LYS A 29 -0.12 0.92 -28.06
N GLU A 30 -1.27 1.38 -28.52
CA GLU A 30 -2.13 2.29 -27.74
C GLU A 30 -2.71 1.59 -26.50
N ILE A 31 -3.11 0.33 -26.62
CA ILE A 31 -3.60 -0.48 -25.49
C ILE A 31 -2.51 -0.69 -24.43
N VAL A 32 -1.29 -1.07 -24.83
CA VAL A 32 -0.22 -1.42 -23.87
C VAL A 32 0.57 -0.21 -23.36
N SER A 33 0.52 0.93 -24.04
CA SER A 33 1.22 2.16 -23.64
C SER A 33 0.68 2.80 -22.36
N GLY A 34 -0.53 2.42 -21.93
CA GLY A 34 -1.23 3.09 -20.85
C GLY A 34 -1.97 4.36 -21.27
N LYS A 35 -2.07 4.66 -22.57
CA LYS A 35 -2.87 5.78 -23.12
C LYS A 35 -4.31 5.80 -22.63
N PHE A 36 -4.88 4.62 -22.38
CA PHE A 36 -6.24 4.45 -21.88
C PHE A 36 -6.31 4.13 -20.38
N ARG A 37 -5.21 4.33 -19.63
CA ARG A 37 -5.27 4.21 -18.17
C ARG A 37 -6.09 5.39 -17.64
N PRO A 38 -7.14 5.13 -16.84
CA PRO A 38 -7.89 6.20 -16.21
C PRO A 38 -6.96 6.98 -15.28
N GLU A 39 -7.04 8.31 -15.34
CA GLU A 39 -6.47 9.16 -14.30
C GLU A 39 -7.37 9.05 -13.07
N GLY A 40 -6.74 8.82 -11.93
CA GLY A 40 -7.43 8.65 -10.66
C GLY A 40 -6.59 9.19 -9.53
N ILE A 41 -7.26 9.46 -8.43
CA ILE A 41 -6.59 9.80 -7.18
C ILE A 41 -6.21 8.47 -6.51
N SER A 42 -4.93 8.30 -6.21
CA SER A 42 -4.42 7.09 -5.55
C SER A 42 -4.00 7.41 -4.12
N ASN A 43 -3.98 6.38 -3.26
CA ASN A 43 -3.50 6.47 -1.87
C ASN A 43 -4.20 7.55 -1.03
N VAL A 44 -5.51 7.73 -1.23
CA VAL A 44 -6.36 8.58 -0.39
C VAL A 44 -6.53 7.89 0.97
N VAL A 45 -6.00 8.50 2.02
CA VAL A 45 -6.18 8.04 3.41
C VAL A 45 -7.08 9.04 4.12
N PRO A 46 -8.33 8.68 4.46
CA PRO A 46 -9.20 9.57 5.24
C PRO A 46 -8.58 9.93 6.58
N ALA A 47 -8.66 11.19 6.97
CA ALA A 47 -8.30 11.62 8.31
C ALA A 47 -9.43 11.29 9.28
N SER A 48 -9.11 11.14 10.57
CA SER A 48 -10.08 10.84 11.63
C SER A 48 -11.11 11.95 11.87
N ASP A 49 -10.86 13.16 11.39
CA ASP A 49 -11.77 14.30 11.49
C ASP A 49 -12.98 14.22 10.55
N GLY A 50 -12.96 13.33 9.55
CA GLY A 50 -14.03 13.17 8.56
C GLY A 50 -14.17 14.31 7.55
N GLU A 51 -13.31 15.33 7.62
CA GLU A 51 -13.34 16.51 6.76
C GLU A 51 -12.17 16.54 5.77
N HIS A 52 -11.12 15.77 6.05
CA HIS A 52 -9.88 15.78 5.29
C HIS A 52 -9.41 14.38 4.89
N TYR A 53 -8.53 14.35 3.90
CA TYR A 53 -7.75 13.18 3.57
C TYR A 53 -6.28 13.56 3.40
N THR A 54 -5.40 12.58 3.57
CA THR A 54 -3.99 12.73 3.26
C THR A 54 -3.60 11.94 2.03
N GLN A 55 -2.55 12.40 1.36
CA GLN A 55 -1.98 11.72 0.22
C GLN A 55 -0.46 11.88 0.22
N MET A 56 0.23 10.80 -0.15
CA MET A 56 1.65 10.89 -0.46
C MET A 56 1.82 11.52 -1.83
N ASN A 57 2.72 12.48 -1.96
CA ASN A 57 3.03 13.05 -3.27
C ASN A 57 3.69 12.02 -4.20
N ALA A 58 3.64 12.25 -5.52
CA ALA A 58 4.22 11.33 -6.50
C ALA A 58 5.74 11.11 -6.35
N ALA A 59 6.45 12.04 -5.70
CA ALA A 59 7.87 11.93 -5.43
C ALA A 59 8.21 11.01 -4.24
N GLY A 60 7.23 10.67 -3.40
CA GLY A 60 7.43 9.89 -2.18
C GLY A 60 8.19 10.66 -1.10
N THR A 61 8.03 11.99 -1.03
CA THR A 61 8.80 12.88 -0.13
C THR A 61 7.92 13.63 0.86
N GLN A 62 6.61 13.71 0.61
CA GLN A 62 5.69 14.46 1.47
C GLN A 62 4.37 13.73 1.65
N ILE A 63 3.77 13.89 2.83
CA ILE A 63 2.37 13.57 3.12
C ILE A 63 1.62 14.90 3.19
N ILE A 64 0.65 15.09 2.30
CA ILE A 64 -0.09 16.34 2.13
C ILE A 64 -1.54 16.11 2.56
N LYS A 65 -2.09 17.01 3.38
CA LYS A 65 -3.49 17.00 3.81
C LYS A 65 -4.32 17.90 2.90
N TYR A 66 -5.49 17.41 2.48
CA TYR A 66 -6.44 18.08 1.60
C TYR A 66 -7.83 18.08 2.23
N SER A 67 -8.66 19.08 1.89
CA SER A 67 -10.07 19.10 2.27
C SER A 67 -10.91 18.23 1.34
N PHE A 68 -11.78 17.38 1.89
CA PHE A 68 -12.78 16.67 1.09
C PHE A 68 -13.77 17.63 0.41
N LYS A 69 -14.06 18.77 1.04
CA LYS A 69 -15.07 19.72 0.57
C LYS A 69 -14.61 20.51 -0.65
N THR A 70 -13.35 20.95 -0.66
CA THR A 70 -12.81 21.85 -1.70
C THR A 70 -11.79 21.18 -2.61
N GLY A 71 -11.17 20.07 -2.19
CA GLY A 71 -10.03 19.46 -2.87
C GLY A 71 -8.72 20.26 -2.76
N GLU A 72 -8.72 21.37 -1.99
CA GLU A 72 -7.55 22.22 -1.82
C GLU A 72 -6.59 21.66 -0.77
N GLN A 73 -5.30 21.93 -0.97
CA GLN A 73 -4.26 21.60 0.00
C GLN A 73 -4.43 22.45 1.26
N VAL A 74 -4.46 21.79 2.41
CA VAL A 74 -4.55 22.42 3.73
C VAL A 74 -3.15 22.60 4.34
N GLU A 75 -2.38 21.51 4.39
CA GLU A 75 -1.03 21.52 4.99
C GLU A 75 -0.16 20.36 4.49
N ILE A 76 1.13 20.44 4.80
CA ILE A 76 2.08 19.33 4.62
C ILE A 76 2.30 18.73 6.01
N VAL A 77 1.80 17.50 6.21
CA VAL A 77 1.84 16.79 7.50
C VAL A 77 3.21 16.19 7.77
N PHE A 78 3.90 15.74 6.73
CA PHE A 78 5.24 15.18 6.79
C PHE A 78 6.04 15.60 5.56
N ASP A 79 7.32 15.92 5.76
CA ASP A 79 8.26 16.30 4.70
C ASP A 79 9.66 15.76 5.08
N VAL A 80 10.21 14.89 4.24
CA VAL A 80 11.51 14.24 4.47
C VAL A 80 12.67 15.21 4.69
N GLU A 81 12.61 16.42 4.13
CA GLU A 81 13.69 17.41 4.28
C GLU A 81 13.51 18.29 5.54
N LYS A 82 12.30 18.36 6.10
CA LYS A 82 11.99 19.19 7.28
C LYS A 82 11.87 18.38 8.56
N ALA A 83 11.64 17.08 8.47
CA ALA A 83 11.52 16.20 9.63
C ALA A 83 12.89 16.03 10.32
N ARG A 84 12.92 16.13 11.65
CA ARG A 84 14.16 15.97 12.42
C ARG A 84 14.58 14.51 12.43
N GLU A 85 15.88 14.29 12.30
CA GLU A 85 16.51 12.96 12.38
C GLU A 85 15.98 11.98 11.31
N CYS A 86 15.45 12.50 10.20
CA CYS A 86 14.96 11.69 9.09
C CYS A 86 16.13 11.03 8.32
N PRO A 87 16.27 9.69 8.35
CA PRO A 87 17.42 9.02 7.75
C PRO A 87 17.19 8.62 6.28
N PHE A 88 15.97 8.82 5.76
CA PHE A 88 15.58 8.44 4.40
C PHE A 88 15.19 9.66 3.57
N LYS A 89 15.31 9.51 2.25
CA LYS A 89 14.95 10.56 1.26
C LYS A 89 13.64 10.31 0.55
N LYS A 90 13.15 9.07 0.57
CA LYS A 90 11.87 8.66 0.00
C LYS A 90 11.20 7.62 0.88
N PHE A 91 9.89 7.58 0.81
CA PHE A 91 9.05 6.56 1.42
C PHE A 91 7.97 6.12 0.42
N ASP A 92 7.34 4.97 0.69
CA ASP A 92 6.42 4.32 -0.24
C ASP A 92 5.08 3.92 0.41
N GLY A 93 4.89 4.26 1.68
CA GLY A 93 3.63 4.07 2.39
C GLY A 93 3.65 4.74 3.75
N TYR A 94 2.46 4.92 4.32
CA TYR A 94 2.32 5.43 5.68
C TYR A 94 0.99 5.00 6.31
N THR A 95 0.92 5.05 7.63
CA THR A 95 -0.31 4.78 8.41
C THR A 95 -0.30 5.64 9.67
N PHE A 96 -1.41 6.28 10.01
CA PHE A 96 -1.54 7.05 11.24
C PHE A 96 -1.76 6.15 12.45
N SER A 97 -1.28 6.58 13.62
CA SER A 97 -1.79 6.05 14.89
C SER A 97 -3.28 6.38 15.05
N PRO A 98 -4.03 5.63 15.87
CA PRO A 98 -5.46 5.87 16.06
C PRO A 98 -5.82 7.29 16.51
N ASP A 99 -4.95 7.91 17.31
CA ASP A 99 -5.08 9.30 17.78
C ASP A 99 -4.59 10.36 16.77
N GLY A 100 -4.02 9.95 15.64
CA GLY A 100 -3.42 10.83 14.63
C GLY A 100 -2.12 11.54 15.06
N ALA A 101 -1.60 11.25 16.25
CA ALA A 101 -0.42 11.95 16.79
C ALA A 101 0.92 11.44 16.23
N LYS A 102 0.91 10.25 15.62
CA LYS A 102 2.08 9.58 15.04
C LYS A 102 1.76 9.00 13.67
N ILE A 103 2.81 8.77 12.90
CA ILE A 103 2.74 8.11 11.59
C ILE A 103 3.78 7.00 11.56
N LEU A 104 3.36 5.78 11.22
CA LEU A 104 4.26 4.75 10.72
C LEU A 104 4.57 5.07 9.26
N ILE A 105 5.83 5.32 8.94
CA ILE A 105 6.32 5.58 7.59
C ILE A 105 7.04 4.34 7.10
N ARG A 106 6.62 3.83 5.94
CA ARG A 106 7.17 2.64 5.29
C ARG A 106 8.17 3.01 4.20
N THR A 107 9.32 2.37 4.22
CA THR A 107 10.41 2.54 3.24
C THR A 107 10.97 1.19 2.82
N GLU A 108 11.62 1.13 1.66
CA GLU A 108 12.35 -0.06 1.19
C GLU A 108 11.43 -1.30 1.08
N THR A 109 10.21 -1.12 0.57
CA THR A 109 9.24 -2.21 0.43
C THR A 109 9.76 -3.31 -0.53
N ASN A 110 9.89 -4.51 0.01
CA ASN A 110 10.11 -5.74 -0.73
C ASN A 110 8.82 -6.57 -0.76
N ARG A 111 8.24 -6.74 -1.95
CA ARG A 111 6.99 -7.51 -2.14
C ARG A 111 7.26 -9.00 -2.04
N ILE A 112 6.36 -9.72 -1.38
CA ILE A 112 6.45 -11.18 -1.21
C ILE A 112 5.42 -11.85 -2.12
N TYR A 113 4.12 -11.68 -1.82
CA TYR A 113 3.01 -12.12 -2.67
C TYR A 113 2.15 -10.93 -3.12
N ARG A 114 0.84 -11.11 -3.31
CA ARG A 114 -0.07 -10.06 -3.83
C ARG A 114 -0.17 -8.84 -2.90
N HIS A 115 -0.29 -9.08 -1.61
CA HIS A 115 -0.57 -8.09 -0.58
C HIS A 115 0.54 -8.00 0.47
N SER A 116 1.26 -9.07 0.73
CA SER A 116 2.37 -9.13 1.69
C SER A 116 3.62 -8.41 1.19
N TYR A 117 4.36 -7.88 2.16
CA TYR A 117 5.63 -7.24 1.96
C TYR A 117 6.43 -7.25 3.26
N SER A 118 7.75 -7.12 3.14
CA SER A 118 8.62 -6.65 4.22
C SER A 118 9.14 -5.26 3.89
N ALA A 119 9.34 -4.43 4.91
CA ALA A 119 9.82 -3.06 4.73
C ALA A 119 10.46 -2.52 6.01
N THR A 120 11.34 -1.52 5.88
CA THR A 120 11.83 -0.75 7.01
C THR A 120 10.79 0.29 7.41
N HIS A 121 10.37 0.32 8.67
CA HIS A 121 9.42 1.30 9.18
C HIS A 121 10.05 2.29 10.16
N TYR A 122 9.51 3.50 10.16
CA TYR A 122 9.86 4.58 11.06
C TYR A 122 8.61 5.14 11.73
N ILE A 123 8.75 5.59 12.97
CA ILE A 123 7.74 6.32 13.73
C ILE A 123 8.04 7.81 13.58
N TYR A 124 7.12 8.56 13.00
CA TYR A 124 7.15 10.02 12.98
C TYR A 124 6.18 10.57 14.02
N THR A 125 6.69 11.32 15.00
CA THR A 125 5.86 12.00 16.01
C THR A 125 5.59 13.45 15.58
N LEU A 126 4.34 13.78 15.24
CA LEU A 126 3.96 15.09 14.69
C LEU A 126 4.38 16.25 15.60
N LYS A 127 4.02 16.18 16.89
CA LYS A 127 4.27 17.25 17.86
C LYS A 127 5.76 17.57 18.04
N ARG A 128 6.63 16.57 17.91
CA ARG A 128 8.09 16.72 18.09
C ARG A 128 8.82 16.96 16.78
N ASN A 129 8.12 16.79 15.64
CA ASN A 129 8.69 16.74 14.31
C ASN A 129 9.91 15.80 14.26
N LEU A 130 9.80 14.59 14.83
CA LEU A 130 10.92 13.67 15.05
C LEU A 130 10.63 12.32 14.38
N VAL A 131 11.62 11.80 13.65
CA VAL A 131 11.61 10.47 13.05
C VAL A 131 12.49 9.54 13.89
N GLU A 132 11.93 8.40 14.28
CA GLU A 132 12.62 7.35 15.02
C GLU A 132 12.43 6.03 14.28
N LYS A 133 13.41 5.13 14.31
CA LYS A 133 13.25 3.80 13.69
C LYS A 133 12.25 2.98 14.52
N LEU A 134 11.33 2.26 13.86
CA LEU A 134 10.41 1.37 14.58
C LEU A 134 11.20 0.26 15.29
N SER A 135 12.12 -0.37 14.56
CA SER A 135 12.97 -1.46 15.07
C SER A 135 14.32 -1.46 14.38
N SER A 136 15.37 -1.78 15.13
CA SER A 136 16.73 -1.95 14.60
C SER A 136 17.01 -3.37 14.09
N GLY A 137 16.12 -4.34 14.31
CA GLY A 137 16.35 -5.76 14.02
C GLY A 137 16.21 -6.19 12.56
N GLY A 138 16.01 -5.27 11.61
CA GLY A 138 15.78 -5.58 10.20
C GLY A 138 14.31 -5.38 9.77
N PRO A 139 13.97 -5.58 8.49
CA PRO A 139 12.65 -5.26 7.93
C PRO A 139 11.48 -5.92 8.67
N GLN A 140 10.35 -5.23 8.71
CA GLN A 140 9.12 -5.66 9.38
C GLN A 140 8.02 -5.93 8.37
N GLN A 141 7.15 -6.87 8.71
CA GLN A 141 5.88 -7.16 8.05
C GLN A 141 4.73 -6.73 8.95
N VAL A 142 3.63 -6.31 8.35
CA VAL A 142 2.34 -6.04 9.01
C VAL A 142 2.42 -5.26 10.34
N PRO A 143 3.04 -4.06 10.38
CA PRO A 143 3.02 -3.27 11.61
C PRO A 143 1.59 -2.76 11.90
N VAL A 144 1.10 -3.01 13.11
CA VAL A 144 -0.23 -2.64 13.59
C VAL A 144 -0.09 -1.86 14.89
N PHE A 145 -0.73 -0.68 14.96
CA PHE A 145 -0.81 0.10 16.20
C PHE A 145 -1.77 -0.55 17.21
N SER A 146 -1.45 -0.46 18.49
CA SER A 146 -2.45 -0.66 19.56
C SER A 146 -3.53 0.43 19.50
N PRO A 147 -4.74 0.18 20.05
CA PRO A 147 -5.84 1.15 20.01
C PRO A 147 -5.55 2.51 20.64
N ASP A 148 -4.66 2.55 21.63
CA ASP A 148 -4.16 3.77 22.29
C ASP A 148 -2.99 4.45 21.54
N GLY A 149 -2.43 3.80 20.51
CA GLY A 149 -1.28 4.31 19.75
C GLY A 149 0.04 4.34 20.54
N GLU A 150 0.15 3.59 21.63
CA GLU A 150 1.34 3.50 22.48
C GLU A 150 2.25 2.31 22.15
N MET A 151 1.74 1.32 21.43
CA MET A 151 2.47 0.14 21.00
C MET A 151 2.30 -0.10 19.49
N VAL A 152 3.27 -0.78 18.91
CA VAL A 152 3.19 -1.34 17.56
C VAL A 152 3.59 -2.81 17.61
N ALA A 153 2.67 -3.69 17.20
CA ALA A 153 2.99 -5.08 16.89
C ALA A 153 3.47 -5.17 15.45
N PHE A 154 4.43 -6.05 15.16
CA PHE A 154 4.84 -6.36 13.80
C PHE A 154 5.41 -7.77 13.74
N VAL A 155 5.60 -8.29 12.52
CA VAL A 155 6.23 -9.60 12.30
C VAL A 155 7.60 -9.44 11.67
N ARG A 156 8.58 -10.19 12.17
CA ARG A 156 9.92 -10.32 11.59
C ARG A 156 10.37 -11.75 11.73
N GLU A 157 10.95 -12.34 10.68
CA GLU A 157 11.41 -13.74 10.72
C GLU A 157 10.34 -14.70 11.26
N ASN A 158 9.10 -14.55 10.79
CA ASN A 158 7.93 -15.32 11.20
C ASN A 158 7.57 -15.27 12.70
N ASN A 159 8.14 -14.31 13.44
CA ASN A 159 7.85 -14.08 14.84
C ASN A 159 7.23 -12.70 15.08
N ILE A 160 6.35 -12.63 16.08
CA ILE A 160 5.70 -11.39 16.48
C ILE A 160 6.60 -10.63 17.45
N PHE A 161 6.74 -9.33 17.24
CA PHE A 161 7.44 -8.39 18.10
C PHE A 161 6.50 -7.22 18.47
N LEU A 162 6.77 -6.62 19.63
CA LEU A 162 6.08 -5.45 20.15
C LEU A 162 7.08 -4.35 20.44
N VAL A 163 6.88 -3.16 19.88
CA VAL A 163 7.59 -1.94 20.27
C VAL A 163 6.70 -1.10 21.17
N LYS A 164 7.21 -0.75 22.36
CA LYS A 164 6.50 0.01 23.39
C LYS A 164 7.03 1.43 23.46
N MET A 165 6.26 2.39 22.95
CA MET A 165 6.75 3.76 22.74
C MET A 165 7.01 4.52 24.03
N LEU A 166 6.20 4.28 25.07
CA LEU A 166 6.41 4.90 26.39
C LEU A 166 7.69 4.44 27.10
N TYR A 167 8.28 3.34 26.64
CA TYR A 167 9.49 2.74 27.20
C TYR A 167 10.67 2.89 26.22
N ASN A 168 10.87 4.10 25.71
CA ASN A 168 11.94 4.45 24.79
C ASN A 168 11.99 3.54 23.55
N ASN A 169 10.82 3.28 22.95
CA ASN A 169 10.64 2.35 21.83
C ASN A 169 11.27 0.96 22.08
N SER A 170 11.25 0.48 23.33
CA SER A 170 11.76 -0.86 23.66
C SER A 170 11.01 -1.94 22.89
N GLU A 171 11.77 -2.86 22.32
CA GLU A 171 11.26 -4.01 21.58
C GLU A 171 11.17 -5.24 22.50
N SER A 172 10.10 -6.01 22.35
CA SER A 172 9.89 -7.29 23.05
C SER A 172 9.45 -8.33 22.03
N GLN A 173 10.08 -9.49 22.02
CA GLN A 173 9.65 -10.64 21.23
C GLN A 173 8.47 -11.34 21.93
N VAL A 174 7.45 -11.71 21.16
CA VAL A 174 6.20 -12.33 21.66
C VAL A 174 6.17 -13.82 21.35
N THR A 175 6.66 -14.22 20.17
CA THR A 175 6.78 -15.62 19.75
C THR A 175 8.22 -15.94 19.39
N GLU A 176 8.64 -17.19 19.59
CA GLU A 176 10.04 -17.61 19.40
C GLU A 176 10.19 -18.82 18.46
N ASP A 177 9.09 -19.42 18.01
CA ASP A 177 9.07 -20.65 17.23
C ASP A 177 8.91 -20.44 15.72
N GLY A 178 8.83 -19.18 15.26
CA GLY A 178 8.76 -18.83 13.85
C GLY A 178 9.90 -19.49 13.05
N LYS A 179 9.55 -20.15 11.95
CA LYS A 179 10.48 -20.94 11.15
C LYS A 179 10.14 -20.80 9.66
N PRO A 180 11.09 -20.39 8.81
CA PRO A 180 10.84 -20.26 7.37
C PRO A 180 10.29 -21.56 6.77
N ASN A 181 9.23 -21.43 5.95
CA ASN A 181 8.52 -22.54 5.29
C ASN A 181 7.91 -23.58 6.24
N GLU A 182 7.74 -23.27 7.53
CA GLU A 182 7.13 -24.19 8.49
C GLU A 182 6.18 -23.47 9.45
N ILE A 183 6.66 -22.52 10.24
CA ILE A 183 5.84 -21.85 11.26
C ILE A 183 5.76 -20.36 10.97
N LEU A 184 4.54 -19.84 10.91
CA LEU A 184 4.25 -18.41 10.74
C LEU A 184 3.36 -17.90 11.87
N ASN A 185 3.79 -16.85 12.57
CA ASN A 185 3.00 -16.20 13.62
C ASN A 185 2.51 -14.83 13.15
N GLY A 186 1.19 -14.63 13.11
CA GLY A 186 0.58 -13.32 12.85
C GLY A 186 0.58 -12.84 11.40
N ILE A 187 1.10 -13.66 10.48
CA ILE A 187 0.98 -13.50 9.02
C ILE A 187 0.47 -14.81 8.42
N PRO A 188 -0.36 -14.76 7.37
CA PRO A 188 -0.83 -15.94 6.68
C PRO A 188 0.25 -16.58 5.81
N ASP A 189 0.04 -17.86 5.50
CA ASP A 189 0.72 -18.52 4.40
C ASP A 189 0.23 -18.03 3.02
N TRP A 190 0.79 -18.59 1.95
CA TRP A 190 0.41 -18.23 0.58
C TRP A 190 -1.06 -18.52 0.27
N VAL A 191 -1.60 -19.66 0.72
CA VAL A 191 -2.98 -20.08 0.42
C VAL A 191 -3.97 -19.14 1.11
N TYR A 192 -3.74 -18.81 2.38
CA TYR A 192 -4.58 -17.88 3.12
C TYR A 192 -4.49 -16.46 2.57
N GLU A 193 -3.32 -16.01 2.12
CA GLU A 193 -3.21 -14.70 1.49
C GLU A 193 -3.99 -14.62 0.16
N GLU A 194 -3.82 -15.60 -0.73
CA GLU A 194 -4.38 -15.54 -2.08
C GLU A 194 -5.85 -15.97 -2.13
N GLU A 195 -6.25 -17.01 -1.39
CA GLU A 195 -7.61 -17.57 -1.46
C GLU A 195 -8.57 -16.96 -0.42
N PHE A 196 -8.05 -16.47 0.70
CA PHE A 196 -8.86 -15.83 1.76
C PHE A 196 -8.65 -14.31 1.85
N GLY A 197 -7.65 -13.76 1.18
CA GLY A 197 -7.57 -12.33 0.85
C GLY A 197 -7.12 -11.41 1.99
N PHE A 198 -6.33 -11.90 2.94
CA PHE A 198 -5.73 -11.07 4.00
C PHE A 198 -4.22 -11.30 4.09
N SER A 199 -3.47 -10.29 4.51
CA SER A 199 -2.00 -10.39 4.71
C SER A 199 -1.59 -10.16 6.17
N CYS A 200 -2.53 -9.81 7.05
CA CYS A 200 -2.33 -9.59 8.48
C CYS A 200 -3.23 -10.54 9.27
N ALA A 201 -2.62 -11.33 10.15
CA ALA A 201 -3.31 -12.34 10.96
C ALA A 201 -3.10 -12.09 12.46
N LEU A 202 -2.95 -10.82 12.85
CA LEU A 202 -2.84 -10.35 14.23
C LEU A 202 -3.67 -9.10 14.45
N GLU A 203 -4.22 -8.94 15.65
CA GLU A 203 -5.02 -7.78 16.05
C GLU A 203 -5.00 -7.58 17.56
N PHE A 204 -4.95 -6.32 18.00
CA PHE A 204 -5.09 -5.98 19.42
C PHE A 204 -6.54 -6.03 19.87
N SER A 205 -6.78 -6.43 21.13
CA SER A 205 -8.08 -6.23 21.76
C SER A 205 -8.45 -4.74 21.79
N PRO A 206 -9.75 -4.38 21.75
CA PRO A 206 -10.17 -2.97 21.76
C PRO A 206 -9.66 -2.16 22.98
N ASP A 207 -9.41 -2.82 24.11
CA ASP A 207 -8.84 -2.22 25.32
C ASP A 207 -7.30 -2.24 25.37
N GLY A 208 -6.64 -2.71 24.30
CA GLY A 208 -5.18 -2.76 24.14
C GLY A 208 -4.46 -3.80 25.01
N LYS A 209 -5.16 -4.59 25.83
CA LYS A 209 -4.54 -5.50 26.81
C LYS A 209 -4.08 -6.84 26.25
N MET A 210 -4.65 -7.27 25.13
CA MET A 210 -4.35 -8.57 24.53
C MET A 210 -3.99 -8.38 23.06
N LEU A 211 -3.15 -9.29 22.54
CA LEU A 211 -2.89 -9.42 21.11
C LEU A 211 -3.35 -10.82 20.70
N ALA A 212 -4.36 -10.89 19.85
CA ALA A 212 -4.78 -12.13 19.21
C ALA A 212 -4.00 -12.30 17.91
N TYR A 213 -3.61 -13.53 17.60
CA TYR A 213 -2.97 -13.85 16.33
C TYR A 213 -3.24 -15.30 15.94
N ILE A 214 -3.09 -15.59 14.65
CA ILE A 214 -3.13 -16.94 14.11
C ILE A 214 -1.70 -17.44 13.93
N ARG A 215 -1.44 -18.67 14.37
CA ARG A 215 -0.23 -19.43 14.07
C ARG A 215 -0.54 -20.44 12.98
N PHE A 216 0.18 -20.37 11.88
CA PHE A 216 0.11 -21.32 10.78
C PHE A 216 1.25 -22.34 10.91
N ASP A 217 0.91 -23.62 10.75
CA ASP A 217 1.85 -24.73 10.79
C ASP A 217 1.82 -25.47 9.46
N GLU A 218 2.83 -25.22 8.65
CA GLU A 218 3.03 -25.77 7.31
C GLU A 218 4.05 -26.92 7.31
N SER A 219 4.49 -27.39 8.48
CA SER A 219 5.56 -28.41 8.57
C SER A 219 5.25 -29.71 7.83
N GLU A 220 3.98 -30.09 7.73
CA GLU A 220 3.49 -31.28 7.01
C GLU A 220 2.87 -30.94 5.64
N VAL A 221 2.92 -29.66 5.22
CA VAL A 221 2.39 -29.22 3.93
C VAL A 221 3.46 -29.45 2.85
N PRO A 222 3.15 -30.21 1.78
CA PRO A 222 4.11 -30.43 0.70
C PRO A 222 4.51 -29.13 0.01
N SER A 223 5.82 -28.85 -0.04
CA SER A 223 6.32 -27.68 -0.76
C SER A 223 6.24 -27.88 -2.27
N HIS A 224 5.85 -26.83 -2.99
CA HIS A 224 5.92 -26.78 -4.45
C HIS A 224 7.04 -25.84 -4.90
N SER A 225 8.05 -26.36 -5.59
CA SER A 225 9.14 -25.55 -6.14
C SER A 225 8.72 -24.88 -7.45
N ILE A 226 8.79 -23.56 -7.50
CA ILE A 226 8.60 -22.79 -8.74
C ILE A 226 9.99 -22.54 -9.35
N GLN A 227 10.27 -23.18 -10.48
CA GLN A 227 11.57 -23.06 -11.13
C GLN A 227 11.70 -21.68 -11.78
N LEU A 228 12.69 -20.90 -11.32
CA LEU A 228 13.13 -19.70 -12.04
C LEU A 228 14.05 -20.10 -13.18
N TYR A 229 13.74 -19.65 -14.39
CA TYR A 229 14.59 -19.81 -15.57
C TYR A 229 15.18 -18.47 -15.95
N GLY A 230 16.49 -18.38 -16.19
CA GLY A 230 17.21 -17.15 -16.52
C GLY A 230 17.23 -16.81 -18.02
N GLY A 231 16.10 -16.34 -18.57
CA GLY A 231 16.01 -15.74 -19.91
C GLY A 231 16.46 -14.27 -19.98
N GLN A 232 15.72 -13.41 -20.71
CA GLN A 232 16.19 -12.03 -20.98
C GLN A 232 16.22 -11.04 -19.80
N SER A 233 15.54 -11.30 -18.66
CA SER A 233 16.01 -10.86 -17.31
C SER A 233 15.22 -11.46 -16.14
N PRO A 234 15.59 -12.66 -15.67
CA PRO A 234 15.09 -13.24 -14.40
C PRO A 234 16.19 -13.21 -13.34
N ASN A 235 15.91 -12.70 -12.14
CA ASN A 235 16.84 -12.77 -11.01
C ASN A 235 16.13 -13.02 -9.66
N LEU A 236 16.90 -13.59 -8.73
CA LEU A 236 16.67 -13.70 -7.28
C LEU A 236 18.00 -13.28 -6.66
N SER A 237 18.34 -11.99 -6.60
CA SER A 237 19.66 -11.62 -6.08
C SER A 237 19.73 -11.94 -4.58
N ALA A 238 20.72 -12.79 -4.24
CA ALA A 238 21.12 -13.27 -2.93
C ALA A 238 21.78 -12.21 -2.05
#